data_AF-A0AAJ2G3I2-F1
#
_entry.id   AF-A0AAJ2G3I2-F1
#
_cell.length_a   1.000
_cell.length_b   1.000
_cell.length_c   1.000
_cell.angle_alpha   90.00
_cell.angle_beta   90.00
_cell.angle_gamma   90.00
#
_symmetry.space_group_name_H-M   'P 1'
#
loop_
_entity.id
_entity.type
_entity.pdbx_description
1 polymer ?
#
loop_
_entity_poly.entity_id
_entity_poly.type
_entity_poly.pdbx_seq_one_letter_code
_entity_poly.pdbx_strand_id
1 'polypeptide(L)' 'MTERLRNRLDFLENLMSSTATKISDAKFEEVRAEAVRLRDMLKILQNLS' A
#
# COMPACT_ATOMS: atom_id res chain seq x y z
N MET A 1 -2.87 14.88 -5.64
CA MET A 1 -2.43 14.25 -4.37
C MET A 1 -2.92 12.82 -4.24
N THR A 2 -4.21 12.55 -4.49
CA THR A 2 -4.82 11.20 -4.45
C THR A 2 -4.17 10.21 -5.42
N GLU A 3 -3.79 10.65 -6.63
CA GLU A 3 -3.11 9.80 -7.62
C GLU A 3 -1.74 9.29 -7.13
N ARG A 4 -0.97 10.14 -6.43
CA ARG A 4 0.32 9.74 -5.84
C ARG A 4 0.14 8.67 -4.75
N LEU A 5 -0.94 8.77 -3.96
CA LEU A 5 -1.28 7.79 -2.94
C LEU A 5 -1.73 6.46 -3.55
N ARG A 6 -2.51 6.49 -4.63
CA ARG A 6 -2.90 5.28 -5.39
C ARG A 6 -1.69 4.58 -5.98
N ASN A 7 -0.83 5.31 -6.71
CA ASN A 7 0.38 4.73 -7.30
C ASN A 7 1.30 4.10 -6.25
N ARG A 8 1.37 4.69 -5.04
CA ARG A 8 2.13 4.11 -3.93
C ARG A 8 1.48 2.86 -3.37
N LEU A 9 0.16 2.83 -3.22
CA LEU A 9 -0.57 1.65 -2.78
C LEU A 9 -0.38 0.49 -3.78
N ASP A 10 -0.55 0.77 -5.07
CA ASP A 10 -0.37 -0.23 -6.14
C ASP A 10 1.04 -0.82 -6.13
N PHE A 11 2.06 0.02 -5.92
CA PHE A 11 3.44 -0.46 -5.77
C PHE A 11 3.60 -1.43 -4.59
N LEU A 12 3.01 -1.13 -3.43
CA LEU A 12 3.14 -1.98 -2.24
C LEU A 12 2.37 -3.29 -2.40
N GLU A 13 1.20 -3.26 -3.03
CA GLU A 13 0.42 -4.47 -3.35
C GLU A 13 1.15 -5.35 -4.37
N ASN A 14 1.80 -4.74 -5.37
CA ASN A 14 2.67 -5.46 -6.31
C ASN A 14 3.91 -6.05 -5.62
N LEU A 15 4.50 -5.32 -4.68
CA LEU A 15 5.66 -5.80 -3.91
C LEU A 15 5.32 -7.04 -3.08
N MET A 16 4.14 -7.07 -2.46
CA MET A 16 3.67 -8.20 -1.65
C MET A 16 3.18 -9.40 -2.47
N SER A 17 2.66 -9.18 -3.68
CA SER A 17 2.15 -10.24 -4.57
C SER A 17 3.22 -10.85 -5.46
N SER A 18 4.32 -10.14 -5.70
CA SER A 18 5.46 -10.64 -6.47
C SER A 18 6.21 -11.75 -5.71
N THR A 19 6.08 -12.98 -6.20
CA THR A 19 6.81 -14.16 -5.72
C THR A 19 8.33 -14.07 -5.96
N ALA A 20 8.79 -13.12 -6.79
CA ALA A 20 10.20 -12.85 -7.01
C ALA A 20 10.83 -12.01 -5.87
N THR A 21 10.02 -11.33 -5.06
CA THR A 21 10.50 -10.48 -3.99
C THR A 21 10.76 -11.31 -2.74
N LYS A 22 12.03 -11.66 -2.48
CA LYS A 22 12.44 -12.27 -1.21
C LYS A 22 12.49 -11.20 -0.11
N ILE A 23 11.34 -10.80 0.40
CA ILE A 23 11.25 -9.98 1.61
C ILE A 23 11.04 -10.89 2.83
N SER A 24 11.61 -10.50 3.97
CA SER A 24 11.39 -11.20 5.23
C SER A 24 9.96 -11.00 5.72
N ASP A 25 9.46 -11.89 6.59
CA ASP A 25 8.14 -11.77 7.19
C ASP A 25 7.95 -10.44 7.94
N ALA A 26 8.99 -10.01 8.68
CA ALA A 26 8.98 -8.71 9.35
C ALA A 26 8.81 -7.55 8.34
N LYS A 27 9.51 -7.62 7.20
CA LYS A 27 9.40 -6.60 6.17
C LYS A 27 8.06 -6.65 5.44
N PHE A 28 7.51 -7.84 5.24
CA PHE A 28 6.18 -8.04 4.69
C PHE A 28 5.12 -7.37 5.56
N GLU A 29 5.17 -7.57 6.89
CA GLU A 29 4.22 -6.93 7.81
C GLU A 29 4.35 -5.40 7.83
N GLU A 30 5.55 -4.85 7.73
CA GLU A 30 5.75 -3.40 7.57
C GLU A 30 5.08 -2.87 6.29
N VAL A 31 5.28 -3.56 5.16
CA VAL A 31 4.69 -3.19 3.86
C VAL A 31 3.17 -3.33 3.90
N ARG A 32 2.66 -4.37 4.55
CA ARG A 32 1.22 -4.60 4.74
C ARG A 32 0.59 -3.50 5.58
N ALA A 33 1.21 -3.12 6.70
CA ALA A 33 0.74 -2.03 7.56
C ALA A 33 0.71 -0.70 6.81
N GLU A 34 1.73 -0.43 6.00
CA GLU A 34 1.79 0.76 5.14
C GLU A 34 0.65 0.79 4.11
N ALA A 35 0.41 -0.32 3.43
CA ALA A 35 -0.66 -0.44 2.43
C ALA A 35 -2.05 -0.22 3.05
N VAL A 36 -2.30 -0.80 4.25
CA VAL A 36 -3.55 -0.58 4.99
C VAL A 36 -3.74 0.91 5.30
N ARG A 37 -2.71 1.57 5.84
CA ARG A 37 -2.77 2.99 6.17
C ARG A 37 -3.07 3.86 4.94
N LEU A 38 -2.43 3.59 3.81
CA LEU A 38 -2.67 4.34 2.57
C LEU A 38 -4.08 4.11 2.03
N ARG A 39 -4.60 2.89 2.12
CA ARG A 39 -5.97 2.56 1.74
C ARG A 39 -7.00 3.33 2.57
N ASP A 40 -6.77 3.44 3.87
CA ASP A 40 -7.67 4.20 4.75
C ASP A 40 -7.60 5.71 4.48
N MET A 41 -6.41 6.25 4.22
CA MET A 41 -6.26 7.65 3.78
C MET A 41 -7.00 7.92 2.47
N LEU A 42 -6.93 7.00 1.51
CA LEU A 42 -7.65 7.11 0.24
C LEU A 42 -9.17 7.09 0.43
N LYS A 43 -9.69 6.23 1.32
CA LYS A 43 -11.12 6.20 1.66
C LYS A 43 -11.58 7.53 2.28
N ILE A 44 -10.80 8.08 3.21
CA ILE A 44 -11.10 9.39 3.82
C ILE A 44 -11.19 10.46 2.73
N LEU A 45 -10.22 10.50 1.81
CA LEU A 45 -10.22 11.49 0.72
C LEU A 45 -11.39 11.31 -0.24
N GLN A 46 -11.83 10.08 -0.51
CA GLN A 46 -13.02 9.80 -1.33
C GLN A 46 -14.32 10.24 -0.66
N ASN A 47 -14.40 10.17 0.67
CA ASN A 47 -15.58 10.60 1.42
C ASN A 47 -15.63 12.13 1.61
N LEU A 48 -14.53 12.84 1.34
CA LEU A 48 -14.42 14.30 1.43
C LEU A 48 -14.60 15.01 0.08
N SER A 49 -14.73 14.26 -1.02
CA SER A 49 -14.97 14.77 -2.38
C SER A 49 -16.44 14.66 -2.76
#